data_AF-A0A3B8PU84-F1
#
_entry.id   AF-A0A3B8PU84-F1
#
_cell.length_a   1.000
_cell.length_b   1.000
_cell.length_c   1.000
_cell.angle_alpha   90.00
_cell.angle_beta   90.00
_cell.angle_gamma   90.00
#
_symmetry.space_group_name_H-M   'P 1'
#
loop_
_entity.id
_entity.type
_entity.pdbx_description
1 polymer ?
#
loop_
_entity_poly.entity_id
_entity_poly.type
_entity_poly.pdbx_seq_one_letter_code
_entity_poly.pdbx_strand_id
1 'polypeptide(L)' 'KKTAAKKTTRKKKSTEPIRYRLIWGVYSSGMREETRFDYGKRKDADKKAEQLTARGKKLFWVQPIKEEIIPEPEVPEDE' A
#
# COMPACT_ATOMS: atom_id res chain seq x y z
N LYS A 1 -12.37 9.94 -56.95
CA LYS A 1 -11.46 9.17 -56.06
C LYS A 1 -11.53 9.77 -54.67
N LYS A 2 -12.13 9.09 -53.69
CA LYS A 2 -12.21 9.59 -52.29
C LYS A 2 -10.90 9.26 -51.57
N THR A 3 -10.17 10.28 -51.16
CA THR A 3 -8.94 10.16 -50.39
C THR A 3 -9.30 9.79 -48.95
N ALA A 4 -8.88 8.60 -48.52
CA ALA A 4 -9.06 8.14 -47.15
C ALA A 4 -8.10 8.93 -46.24
N ALA A 5 -8.65 9.72 -45.32
CA ALA A 5 -7.88 10.44 -44.32
C ALA A 5 -7.17 9.45 -43.38
N LYS A 6 -5.84 9.59 -43.25
CA LYS A 6 -5.03 8.78 -42.31
C LYS A 6 -5.43 9.12 -40.88
N LYS A 7 -5.91 8.12 -40.14
CA LYS A 7 -6.23 8.23 -38.71
C LYS A 7 -4.95 8.51 -37.93
N THR A 8 -4.92 9.64 -37.23
CA THR A 8 -3.83 9.99 -36.32
C THR A 8 -3.90 9.05 -35.12
N THR A 9 -2.85 8.26 -34.92
CA THR A 9 -2.77 7.38 -33.75
C THR A 9 -2.48 8.26 -32.53
N ARG A 10 -3.47 8.41 -31.65
CA ARG A 10 -3.31 9.09 -30.37
C ARG A 10 -2.22 8.37 -29.57
N LYS A 11 -1.13 9.05 -29.23
CA LYS A 11 -0.14 8.55 -28.26
C LYS A 11 -0.87 8.31 -26.94
N LYS A 12 -0.90 7.05 -26.48
CA LYS A 12 -1.40 6.72 -25.14
C LYS A 12 -0.44 7.34 -24.13
N LYS A 13 -0.96 8.19 -23.23
CA LYS A 13 -0.22 8.61 -22.04
C LYS A 13 0.08 7.34 -21.25
N SER A 14 1.37 7.07 -21.05
CA SER A 14 1.83 5.97 -20.22
C SER A 14 1.54 6.36 -18.77
N THR A 15 0.38 5.94 -18.26
CA THR A 15 0.17 5.87 -16.81
C THR A 15 1.19 4.86 -16.29
N GLU A 16 2.18 5.35 -15.55
CA GLU A 16 3.11 4.47 -14.84
C GLU A 16 2.31 3.52 -13.94
N PRO A 17 2.71 2.25 -13.84
CA PRO A 17 1.98 1.28 -13.03
C PRO A 17 2.05 1.68 -11.55
N ILE A 18 0.88 1.85 -10.91
CA ILE A 18 0.78 2.05 -9.47
C ILE A 18 1.44 0.86 -8.78
N ARG A 19 2.50 1.11 -8.00
CA ARG A 19 3.19 0.09 -7.21
C ARG A 19 2.52 0.00 -5.85
N TYR A 20 2.40 -1.21 -5.34
CA TYR A 20 1.84 -1.47 -4.02
C TYR A 20 2.90 -2.10 -3.13
N ARG A 21 2.92 -1.73 -1.85
CA ARG A 21 3.65 -2.46 -0.81
C ARG A 21 2.68 -3.22 0.06
N LEU A 22 3.12 -4.39 0.53
CA LEU A 22 2.40 -5.14 1.55
C LEU A 22 3.07 -4.91 2.90
N ILE A 23 2.29 -4.70 3.94
CA ILE A 23 2.78 -4.53 5.31
C ILE A 23 1.91 -5.36 6.25
N TRP A 24 2.39 -5.64 7.46
CA TRP A 24 1.64 -6.32 8.51
C TRP A 24 1.17 -5.31 9.54
N GLY A 25 -0.14 -5.12 9.68
CA GLY A 25 -0.74 -4.32 10.74
C GLY A 25 -1.22 -5.18 11.90
N VAL A 26 -0.94 -4.75 13.13
CA VAL A 26 -1.51 -5.33 14.34
C VAL A 26 -2.78 -4.55 14.71
N TYR A 27 -3.90 -5.24 14.74
CA TYR A 27 -5.21 -4.68 15.05
C TYR A 27 -5.73 -5.18 16.39
N SER A 28 -6.56 -4.38 17.03
CA SER A 28 -7.32 -4.75 18.22
C SER A 28 -8.77 -5.07 17.89
N SER A 29 -9.48 -5.78 18.79
CA SER A 29 -10.92 -6.12 18.66
C SER A 29 -11.86 -4.96 18.32
N GLY A 30 -11.44 -3.71 18.50
CA GLY A 30 -12.19 -2.53 18.08
C GLY A 30 -11.83 -2.00 16.69
N MET A 31 -11.17 -2.79 15.84
CA MET A 31 -10.65 -2.41 14.52
C MET A 31 -9.63 -1.26 14.55
N ARG A 32 -9.03 -0.98 15.73
CA ARG A 32 -7.97 0.02 15.87
C ARG A 32 -6.63 -0.60 15.55
N GLU A 33 -5.87 0.10 14.71
CA GLU A 33 -4.51 -0.24 14.36
C GLU A 33 -3.55 0.25 15.45
N GLU A 34 -2.72 -0.64 15.99
CA GLU A 34 -1.76 -0.34 17.06
C GLU A 34 -0.34 -0.15 16.51
N THR A 35 0.07 -0.96 15.53
CA THR A 35 1.43 -0.92 14.97
C THR A 35 1.47 -1.51 13.56
N ARG A 36 2.28 -0.93 12.68
CA ARG A 36 2.60 -1.45 11.34
C ARG A 36 4.02 -2.01 11.29
N PHE A 37 4.21 -3.09 10.55
CA PHE A 37 5.48 -3.76 10.33
C PHE A 37 5.71 -4.00 8.84
N ASP A 38 6.98 -3.97 8.43
CA ASP A 38 7.37 -4.35 7.06
C ASP A 38 6.95 -5.78 6.74
N TYR A 39 6.76 -6.09 5.45
CA TYR A 39 6.35 -7.43 5.00
C TYR A 39 7.25 -8.56 5.54
N GLY A 40 8.56 -8.31 5.64
CA GLY A 40 9.53 -9.29 6.15
C GLY A 40 9.44 -9.56 7.66
N LYS A 41 8.73 -8.70 8.41
CA LYS A 41 8.69 -8.71 9.88
C LYS A 41 7.39 -9.27 10.45
N ARG A 42 6.79 -10.25 9.76
CA ARG A 42 5.56 -10.91 10.24
C ARG A 42 5.68 -11.46 11.66
N LYS A 43 6.80 -12.13 11.96
CA LYS A 43 7.06 -12.71 13.30
C LYS A 43 7.06 -11.66 14.41
N ASP A 44 7.52 -10.44 14.12
CA ASP A 44 7.54 -9.37 15.10
C ASP A 44 6.13 -8.79 15.31
N ALA A 45 5.31 -8.74 14.25
CA ALA A 45 3.90 -8.38 14.35
C ALA A 45 3.12 -9.40 15.20
N ASP A 46 3.37 -10.70 15.00
CA ASP A 46 2.72 -11.77 15.78
C ASP A 46 3.11 -11.68 17.26
N LYS A 47 4.41 -11.54 17.56
CA LYS A 47 4.89 -11.33 18.95
C LYS A 47 4.25 -10.10 19.60
N LYS A 48 4.09 -9.01 18.84
CA LYS A 48 3.46 -7.79 19.36
C LYS A 48 1.98 -8.01 19.68
N ALA A 49 1.26 -8.71 18.81
CA ALA A 49 -0.14 -9.07 19.03
C ALA A 49 -0.30 -9.97 20.27
N GLU A 50 0.56 -10.97 20.45
CA GLU A 50 0.60 -11.83 21.64
C GLU A 50 0.89 -11.04 22.91
N GLN A 51 1.92 -10.17 22.89
CA GLN A 51 2.29 -9.34 24.02
C GLN A 51 1.15 -8.40 24.46
N LEU A 52 0.45 -7.79 23.49
CA LEU A 52 -0.69 -6.93 23.75
C LEU A 52 -1.88 -7.71 24.31
N THR A 53 -2.12 -8.91 23.78
CA THR A 53 -3.17 -9.82 24.26
C THR A 53 -2.88 -10.27 25.68
N ALA A 54 -1.63 -10.59 26.01
CA ALA A 54 -1.23 -10.97 27.37
C ALA A 54 -1.37 -9.83 28.40
N ARG A 55 -1.23 -8.58 27.96
CA ARG A 55 -1.31 -7.40 28.83
C ARG A 55 -2.75 -6.95 29.11
N GLY A 56 -3.73 -7.39 28.31
CA GLY A 56 -5.07 -6.83 28.34
C GLY A 56 -6.18 -7.87 28.21
N LYS A 57 -7.43 -7.38 28.25
CA LYS A 57 -8.63 -8.20 28.02
C LYS A 57 -9.05 -8.25 26.56
N LYS A 58 -8.40 -7.43 25.71
CA LYS A 58 -8.71 -7.30 24.28
C LYS A 58 -7.88 -8.29 23.48
N LEU A 59 -8.50 -8.85 22.45
CA LEU A 59 -7.83 -9.68 21.47
C LEU A 59 -7.15 -8.79 20.44
N PHE A 60 -5.93 -9.18 20.07
CA PHE A 60 -5.16 -8.56 19.00
C PHE A 60 -4.84 -9.60 17.93
N TRP A 61 -4.83 -9.18 16.66
CA TRP A 61 -4.46 -10.04 15.54
C TRP A 61 -3.67 -9.26 14.49
N VAL A 62 -3.05 -9.99 13.57
CA VAL A 62 -2.24 -9.43 12.47
C VAL A 62 -3.03 -9.50 11.16
N GLN A 63 -3.02 -8.42 10.37
CA GLN A 63 -3.56 -8.40 9.01
C GLN A 63 -2.55 -7.87 7.99
N PRO A 64 -2.54 -8.43 6.76
CA PRO A 64 -1.82 -7.83 5.66
C PRO A 64 -2.56 -6.58 5.17
N ILE A 65 -1.87 -5.45 5.12
CA ILE A 65 -2.39 -4.19 4.56
C ILE A 65 -1.66 -3.94 3.24
N LYS A 66 -2.43 -3.69 2.19
CA LYS A 66 -1.91 -3.32 0.87
C LYS A 66 -1.92 -1.80 0.76
N GLU A 67 -0.75 -1.19 0.85
CA GLU A 67 -0.60 0.26 0.71
C GLU A 67 -0.13 0.62 -0.70
N GLU A 68 -0.67 1.72 -1.22
CA GLU A 68 -0.20 2.32 -2.47
C GLU A 68 1.12 3.05 -2.22
N ILE A 69 2.15 2.71 -2.98
CA ILE A 69 3.35 3.52 -3.07
C ILE A 69 3.00 4.64 -4.03
N ILE A 70 2.47 5.75 -3.49
CA ILE A 70 2.30 6.97 -4.27
C ILE A 70 3.71 7.41 -4.64
N PRO A 71 4.09 7.40 -5.95
CA PRO A 71 5.34 8.03 -6.34
C PRO A 71 5.21 9.49 -5.95
N GLU A 72 6.06 9.94 -5.04
CA GLU A 72 6.21 11.35 -4.73
C GLU A 72 6.38 12.06 -6.08
N PRO A 73 5.50 13.02 -6.45
CA PRO A 73 5.71 13.74 -7.68
C PRO A 73 7.04 14.46 -7.48
N GLU A 74 8.06 14.07 -8.25
CA GLU A 74 9.27 14.87 -8.42
C GLU A 74 8.77 16.26 -8.80
N VAL A 75 8.73 17.16 -7.82
CA VAL A 75 8.48 18.57 -8.06
C VAL A 75 9.68 18.96 -8.91
N PRO A 76 9.49 19.31 -10.21
CA PRO A 76 10.59 19.89 -10.95
C PRO A 76 10.98 21.13 -10.16
N GLU A 77 12.18 21.11 -9.60
CA GLU A 77 12.84 22.27 -9.04
C GLU A 77 13.04 23.20 -10.23
N ASP A 78 12.06 24.10 -10.44
CA ASP A 78 12.07 25.09 -11.51
C ASP A 78 13.40 25.87 -11.46
N GLU A 79 14.17 25.74 -12.54
CA GLU A 79 15.43 26.43 -12.85
C GLU A 79 15.22 27.92 -13.14
#